data_AF-A0A3A8SL21-F1
#
_entry.id   AF-A0A3A8SL21-F1
#
_cell.length_a   1.000
_cell.length_b   1.000
_cell.length_c   1.000
_cell.angle_alpha   90.00
_cell.angle_beta   90.00
_cell.angle_gamma   90.00
#
_symmetry.space_group_name_H-M   'P 1'
#
loop_
_entity.id
_entity.type
_entity.pdbx_description
1 polymer ?
#
loop_
_entity_poly.entity_id
_entity_poly.type
_entity_poly.pdbx_seq_one_letter_code
_entity_poly.pdbx_strand_id
1 'polypeptide(L)'
;MRAKSTPLSALLAGTLGVAVMAGCQTYDFEPVDPLAIAQTTVESVITARRSKPDVMLLVDISGSMTKPVNKDLVVNGTRVCDFQAEDGKFYMCEENNPCDTSKCPTRWSELQGAMGPFLAESGKLVRFGLTTYPEPPPVKPPPQTTTVPELCAPATAAAGSLSIRASVPFELDSDTELQDYASLVNDKLQGIPNGGAGRPRGGTPTSASLEFVGTQLRANSEDRDQIIILLTDGLPNCNDKNEYDGTSAECRCTLETPSQCTDKLSPYFQRGCLDKNASVRAVSALKANMISTIVIGFGAETSAGDGPSVLNEMARAGGYARDCKASIDCGAGDTCDVNTGLCGRSFYQAGNREELAAALKSISEAIQPGEPCFTELQPSQLPSDEKLIVVYINGERTLAGPDTWSLDLSVPEKPGVRFTGSACAKLESSRPEDPVSVEVRAIRQL
;
A
#
# COMPACT_ATOMS: atom_id res chain seq x y z
N MET A 1 48.83 23.47 -20.61
CA MET A 1 47.86 22.42 -20.25
C MET A 1 47.63 21.55 -21.48
N ARG A 2 47.88 20.24 -21.35
CA ARG A 2 47.77 19.20 -22.40
C ARG A 2 46.31 19.09 -22.88
N ALA A 3 46.05 19.20 -24.20
CA ALA A 3 45.92 18.12 -25.19
C ALA A 3 44.53 17.44 -25.15
N LYS A 4 43.79 17.13 -26.21
CA LYS A 4 44.01 17.06 -27.67
C LYS A 4 42.62 16.78 -28.32
N SER A 5 42.35 17.32 -29.50
CA SER A 5 41.55 16.62 -30.52
C SER A 5 42.14 16.92 -31.89
N THR A 6 42.81 15.93 -32.46
CA THR A 6 43.38 15.92 -33.80
C THR A 6 42.31 15.58 -34.83
N PRO A 7 42.17 16.36 -35.92
CA PRO A 7 41.67 15.86 -37.19
C PRO A 7 42.85 15.50 -38.10
N LEU A 8 42.83 14.33 -38.72
CA LEU A 8 43.76 14.01 -39.80
C LEU A 8 42.95 13.80 -41.09
N SER A 9 42.92 14.84 -41.90
CA SER A 9 42.81 14.72 -43.35
C SER A 9 44.20 14.44 -43.91
N ALA A 10 44.33 13.41 -44.75
CA ALA A 10 45.49 13.22 -45.59
C ALA A 10 45.04 13.27 -47.06
N LEU A 11 45.50 14.31 -47.75
CA LEU A 11 45.46 14.46 -49.19
C LEU A 11 46.28 13.36 -49.87
N LEU A 12 45.66 12.69 -50.83
CA LEU A 12 46.31 11.88 -51.86
C LEU A 12 46.60 12.77 -53.07
N ALA A 13 47.87 12.80 -53.48
CA ALA A 13 48.32 13.29 -54.78
C ALA A 13 48.81 12.08 -55.60
N GLY A 14 48.42 11.99 -56.88
CA GLY A 14 49.11 11.11 -57.83
C GLY A 14 48.30 10.57 -59.01
N THR A 15 48.57 11.16 -60.18
CA THR A 15 48.69 10.53 -61.52
C THR A 15 47.46 9.99 -62.28
N LEU A 16 47.08 10.78 -63.31
CA LEU A 16 46.85 10.46 -64.74
C LEU A 16 46.49 9.02 -65.15
N GLY A 17 45.36 8.86 -65.87
CA GLY A 17 45.19 7.75 -66.80
C GLY A 17 43.76 7.47 -67.32
N VAL A 18 43.49 7.94 -68.54
CA VAL A 18 42.64 7.32 -69.60
C VAL A 18 41.12 7.24 -69.41
N ALA A 19 40.42 7.75 -70.42
CA ALA A 19 38.97 7.79 -70.61
C ALA A 19 38.36 6.41 -70.92
N VAL A 20 37.22 6.12 -70.27
CA VAL A 20 36.19 5.20 -70.77
C VAL A 20 34.83 5.85 -70.52
N MET A 21 34.14 6.20 -71.60
CA MET A 21 32.76 6.68 -71.58
C MET A 21 31.84 5.51 -71.18
N ALA A 22 31.44 5.46 -69.92
CA ALA A 22 30.33 4.64 -69.46
C ALA A 22 29.12 5.56 -69.24
N GLY A 23 28.03 5.31 -69.97
CA GLY A 23 26.80 6.08 -69.84
C GLY A 23 26.19 5.89 -68.46
N CYS A 24 26.21 6.95 -67.64
CA CYS A 24 25.36 7.02 -66.46
C CYS A 24 23.93 7.23 -66.94
N GLN A 25 23.13 6.16 -66.94
CA GLN A 25 21.68 6.32 -66.89
C GLN A 25 21.37 6.97 -65.54
N THR A 26 21.07 8.27 -65.55
CA THR A 26 20.47 8.95 -64.42
C THR A 26 19.05 8.41 -64.27
N TYR A 27 18.87 7.46 -63.35
CA TYR A 27 17.56 7.10 -62.86
C TYR A 27 17.07 8.26 -61.99
N ASP A 28 16.16 9.05 -62.55
CA ASP A 28 15.38 10.03 -61.82
C ASP A 28 14.34 9.24 -61.02
N PHE A 29 14.71 8.81 -59.82
CA PHE A 29 13.74 8.35 -58.85
C PHE A 29 13.02 9.60 -58.36
N GLU A 30 11.75 9.76 -58.76
CA GLU A 30 10.86 10.65 -58.01
C GLU A 30 11.01 10.31 -56.53
N PRO A 31 11.31 11.30 -55.66
CA PRO A 31 11.37 11.08 -54.23
C PRO A 31 10.00 10.57 -53.79
N VAL A 32 9.87 9.26 -53.65
CA VAL A 32 8.73 8.66 -52.97
C VAL A 32 8.97 8.98 -51.51
N ASP A 33 8.18 9.90 -50.95
CA ASP A 33 8.17 10.10 -49.50
C ASP A 33 7.91 8.72 -48.88
N PRO A 34 8.88 8.14 -48.15
CA PRO A 34 8.61 6.89 -47.48
C PRO A 34 7.56 7.21 -46.42
N LEU A 35 6.32 6.73 -46.66
CA LEU A 35 5.35 6.58 -45.59
C LEU A 35 6.01 5.69 -44.54
N ALA A 36 6.56 6.33 -43.51
CA ALA A 36 7.22 5.63 -42.44
C ALA A 36 6.16 4.79 -41.72
N ILE A 37 6.19 3.47 -41.95
CA ILE A 37 5.39 2.55 -41.16
C ILE A 37 6.05 2.49 -39.78
N ALA A 38 5.49 3.24 -38.83
CA ALA A 38 5.90 3.14 -37.44
C ALA A 38 5.17 1.93 -36.83
N GLN A 39 5.92 0.86 -36.60
CA GLN A 39 5.43 -0.27 -35.81
C GLN A 39 5.66 0.06 -34.33
N THR A 40 4.58 0.25 -33.57
CA THR A 40 4.66 0.30 -32.12
C THR A 40 4.43 -1.11 -31.60
N THR A 41 5.51 -1.80 -31.24
CA THR A 41 5.42 -3.10 -30.58
C THR A 41 5.18 -2.84 -29.10
N VAL A 42 4.00 -3.24 -28.60
CA VAL A 42 3.74 -3.33 -27.16
C VAL A 42 3.92 -4.79 -26.77
N GLU A 43 5.12 -5.12 -26.31
CA GLU A 43 5.37 -6.41 -25.70
C GLU A 43 4.77 -6.38 -24.30
N SER A 44 3.53 -6.86 -24.19
CA SER A 44 2.88 -7.09 -22.90
C SER A 44 2.91 -8.56 -22.60
N VAL A 45 4.07 -9.07 -22.16
CA VAL A 45 4.13 -10.39 -21.53
C VAL A 45 3.15 -10.32 -20.37
N ILE A 46 1.97 -10.93 -20.51
CA ILE A 46 1.09 -11.19 -19.38
C ILE A 46 1.83 -12.26 -18.57
N THR A 47 2.80 -11.81 -17.78
CA THR A 47 3.30 -12.60 -16.66
C THR A 47 2.04 -12.91 -15.87
N ALA A 48 1.69 -14.19 -15.81
CA ALA A 48 0.47 -14.76 -15.26
C ALA A 48 -0.24 -13.84 -14.28
N ARG A 49 -1.56 -13.67 -14.41
CA ARG A 49 -2.48 -13.05 -13.42
C ARG A 49 -1.71 -12.74 -12.15
N ARG A 50 -1.16 -11.51 -12.03
CA ARG A 50 -0.15 -11.16 -11.00
C ARG A 50 -0.52 -11.91 -9.75
N SER A 51 0.36 -12.80 -9.29
CA SER A 51 -0.03 -13.73 -8.25
C SER A 51 -0.61 -12.96 -7.07
N LYS A 52 -1.72 -13.47 -6.54
CA LYS A 52 -2.45 -12.80 -5.46
C LYS A 52 -1.45 -12.37 -4.39
N PRO A 53 -1.40 -11.07 -4.05
CA PRO A 53 -0.35 -10.54 -3.20
C PRO A 53 -0.44 -11.15 -1.80
N ASP A 54 0.70 -11.22 -1.15
CA ASP A 54 0.81 -11.58 0.26
C ASP A 54 0.62 -10.29 1.07
N VAL A 55 -0.51 -10.16 1.77
CA VAL A 55 -0.90 -8.93 2.48
C VAL A 55 -0.92 -9.19 3.97
N MET A 56 -0.04 -8.53 4.72
CA MET A 56 -0.03 -8.59 6.16
C MET A 56 -0.69 -7.35 6.76
N LEU A 57 -1.79 -7.56 7.48
CA LEU A 57 -2.43 -6.51 8.28
C LEU A 57 -1.63 -6.31 9.56
N LEU A 58 -1.01 -5.14 9.71
CA LEU A 58 -0.37 -4.72 10.96
C LEU A 58 -1.28 -3.72 11.66
N VAL A 59 -1.96 -4.18 12.71
CA VAL A 59 -3.06 -3.46 13.34
C VAL A 59 -2.64 -2.92 14.71
N ASP A 60 -2.75 -1.60 14.86
CA ASP A 60 -2.58 -0.92 16.13
C ASP A 60 -3.75 -1.23 17.07
N ILE A 61 -3.42 -1.77 18.24
CA ILE A 61 -4.29 -2.04 19.38
C ILE A 61 -3.77 -1.32 20.62
N SER A 62 -3.12 -0.17 20.47
CA SER A 62 -2.71 0.68 21.59
C SER A 62 -3.93 1.25 22.34
N GLY A 63 -3.68 1.79 23.53
CA GLY A 63 -4.73 2.38 24.36
C GLY A 63 -5.45 3.54 23.69
N SER A 64 -4.76 4.30 22.84
CA SER A 64 -5.36 5.41 22.10
C SER A 64 -6.42 4.93 21.10
N MET A 65 -6.36 3.68 20.62
CA MET A 65 -7.41 3.10 19.79
C MET A 65 -8.75 2.92 20.53
N THR A 66 -8.75 2.92 21.87
CA THR A 66 -10.01 2.86 22.65
C THR A 66 -10.70 4.22 22.81
N LYS A 67 -10.06 5.31 22.38
CA LYS A 67 -10.64 6.65 22.50
C LYS A 67 -11.82 6.83 21.54
N PRO A 68 -12.81 7.67 21.91
CA PRO A 68 -13.89 8.06 21.02
C PRO A 68 -13.34 8.64 19.70
N VAL A 69 -13.98 8.26 18.59
CA VAL A 69 -13.71 8.90 17.30
C VAL A 69 -14.13 10.38 17.33
N ASN A 70 -15.28 10.65 17.96
CA ASN A 70 -15.76 11.99 18.23
C ASN A 70 -16.09 12.13 19.72
N LYS A 71 -15.15 12.68 20.48
CA LYS A 71 -15.29 12.92 21.94
C LYS A 71 -16.44 13.89 22.29
N ASP A 72 -16.85 14.71 21.34
CA ASP A 72 -17.86 15.75 21.48
C ASP A 72 -19.22 15.30 20.89
N LEU A 73 -19.38 13.99 20.62
CA LEU A 73 -20.63 13.44 20.09
C LEU A 73 -21.79 13.68 21.07
N VAL A 74 -22.82 14.36 20.58
CA VAL A 74 -24.06 14.64 21.31
C VAL A 74 -25.21 13.91 20.64
N VAL A 75 -25.92 13.07 21.40
CA VAL A 75 -27.16 12.40 20.95
C VAL A 75 -28.28 12.81 21.89
N ASN A 76 -29.37 13.34 21.34
CA ASN A 76 -30.52 13.84 22.11
C ASN A 76 -30.15 14.85 23.21
N GLY A 77 -29.17 15.72 22.93
CA GLY A 77 -28.71 16.75 23.88
C GLY A 77 -27.73 16.27 24.95
N THR A 78 -27.35 15.00 24.94
CA THR A 78 -26.41 14.41 25.92
C THR A 78 -25.09 14.01 25.23
N ARG A 79 -23.96 14.34 25.85
CA ARG A 79 -22.65 13.82 25.44
C ARG A 79 -22.58 12.33 25.76
N VAL A 80 -22.55 11.49 24.73
CA VAL A 80 -22.67 10.03 24.87
C VAL A 80 -21.36 9.33 25.19
N CYS A 81 -20.25 10.04 25.07
CA CYS A 81 -18.91 9.56 25.41
C CYS A 81 -18.48 9.90 26.83
N ASP A 82 -19.32 10.63 27.57
CA ASP A 82 -19.10 10.89 28.99
C ASP A 82 -19.93 9.90 29.82
N PHE A 83 -19.37 9.49 30.96
CA PHE A 83 -20.11 8.77 31.99
C PHE A 83 -19.93 9.46 33.34
N GLN A 84 -20.93 9.30 34.20
CA GLN A 84 -20.86 9.79 35.57
C GLN A 84 -20.38 8.66 36.48
N ALA A 85 -19.25 8.86 37.17
CA ALA A 85 -18.77 7.90 38.16
C ALA A 85 -19.59 7.99 39.46
N GLU A 86 -19.37 7.03 40.37
CA GLU A 86 -20.03 6.99 41.69
C GLU A 86 -19.78 8.26 42.52
N ASP A 87 -18.67 8.97 42.28
CA ASP A 87 -18.35 10.24 42.95
C ASP A 87 -19.08 11.46 42.36
N GLY A 88 -19.97 11.24 41.39
CA GLY A 88 -20.77 12.26 40.73
C GLY A 88 -20.03 13.06 39.66
N LYS A 89 -18.73 12.81 39.43
CA LYS A 89 -17.95 13.48 38.38
C LYS A 89 -18.15 12.82 37.04
N PHE A 90 -18.05 13.65 36.00
CA PHE A 90 -18.08 13.20 34.62
C PHE A 90 -16.67 12.90 34.14
N TYR A 91 -16.52 11.72 33.56
CA TYR A 91 -15.30 11.25 32.94
C TYR A 91 -15.59 10.90 31.49
N MET A 92 -14.63 11.16 30.61
CA MET A 92 -14.69 10.66 29.24
C MET A 92 -14.34 9.18 29.26
N CYS A 93 -15.04 8.37 28.47
CA CYS A 93 -14.67 6.97 28.29
C CYS A 93 -13.36 6.85 27.49
N GLU A 94 -12.52 5.91 27.90
CA GLU A 94 -11.14 5.75 27.42
C GLU A 94 -10.58 4.37 27.83
N GLU A 95 -9.26 4.18 27.75
CA GLU A 95 -8.60 2.90 28.02
C GLU A 95 -8.97 2.33 29.40
N ASN A 96 -8.98 3.16 30.46
CA ASN A 96 -9.28 2.71 31.82
C ASN A 96 -10.78 2.54 32.08
N ASN A 97 -11.60 3.27 31.34
CA ASN A 97 -13.06 3.31 31.50
C ASN A 97 -13.73 3.07 30.14
N PRO A 98 -13.96 1.80 29.75
CA PRO A 98 -14.37 1.47 28.39
C PRO A 98 -15.66 2.17 27.95
N CYS A 99 -15.68 2.62 26.70
CA CYS A 99 -16.86 3.22 26.09
C CYS A 99 -17.97 2.18 25.84
N ASP A 100 -19.22 2.61 25.98
CA ASP A 100 -20.37 1.90 25.38
C ASP A 100 -20.36 2.18 23.87
N THR A 101 -19.75 1.28 23.10
CA THR A 101 -19.54 1.45 21.66
C THR A 101 -20.83 1.48 20.83
N SER A 102 -21.97 1.09 21.43
CA SER A 102 -23.28 1.26 20.79
C SER A 102 -23.75 2.72 20.75
N LYS A 103 -23.15 3.59 21.59
CA LYS A 103 -23.48 5.01 21.71
C LYS A 103 -22.30 5.91 21.39
N CYS A 104 -21.11 5.53 21.80
CA CYS A 104 -19.87 6.25 21.60
C CYS A 104 -18.86 5.37 20.85
N PRO A 105 -18.86 5.42 19.51
CA PRO A 105 -17.89 4.69 18.70
C PRO A 105 -16.46 5.10 19.04
N THR A 106 -15.62 4.10 19.31
CA THR A 106 -14.18 4.25 19.49
C THR A 106 -13.45 3.96 18.19
N ARG A 107 -12.20 4.39 18.08
CA ARG A 107 -11.37 4.08 16.90
C ARG A 107 -11.29 2.59 16.63
N TRP A 108 -11.13 1.81 17.69
CA TRP A 108 -11.12 0.36 17.63
C TRP A 108 -12.45 -0.21 17.13
N SER A 109 -13.58 0.22 17.68
CA SER A 109 -14.90 -0.28 17.26
C SER A 109 -15.23 0.05 15.81
N GLU A 110 -14.77 1.21 15.33
CA GLU A 110 -14.95 1.64 13.94
C GLU A 110 -14.04 0.86 12.99
N LEU A 111 -12.79 0.59 13.40
CA LEU A 111 -11.89 -0.30 12.69
C LEU A 111 -12.48 -1.71 12.55
N GLN A 112 -12.96 -2.29 13.66
CA GLN A 112 -13.64 -3.58 13.63
C GLN A 112 -14.84 -3.58 12.67
N GLY A 113 -15.64 -2.51 12.70
CA GLY A 113 -16.79 -2.33 11.83
C GLY A 113 -16.45 -2.21 10.33
N ALA A 114 -15.30 -1.63 9.99
CA ALA A 114 -14.84 -1.50 8.60
C ALA A 114 -14.15 -2.77 8.08
N MET A 115 -13.40 -3.46 8.94
CA MET A 115 -12.61 -4.63 8.55
C MET A 115 -13.45 -5.86 8.23
N GLY A 116 -14.63 -6.01 8.85
CA GLY A 116 -15.55 -7.13 8.56
C GLY A 116 -15.97 -7.16 7.08
N PRO A 117 -16.64 -6.12 6.56
CA PRO A 117 -16.99 -6.02 5.15
C PRO A 117 -15.78 -6.11 4.22
N PHE A 118 -14.67 -5.44 4.56
CA PHE A 118 -13.45 -5.47 3.76
C PHE A 118 -12.91 -6.90 3.57
N LEU A 119 -12.77 -7.68 4.63
CA LEU A 119 -12.29 -9.06 4.55
C LEU A 119 -13.30 -10.00 3.87
N ALA A 120 -14.60 -9.70 3.98
CA ALA A 120 -15.65 -10.43 3.27
C ALA A 120 -15.64 -10.18 1.74
N GLU A 121 -15.30 -8.97 1.30
CA GLU A 121 -15.30 -8.59 -0.11
C GLU A 121 -13.96 -8.86 -0.79
N SER A 122 -12.86 -8.56 -0.10
CA SER A 122 -11.49 -8.64 -0.64
C SER A 122 -10.78 -9.96 -0.29
N GLY A 123 -11.36 -10.81 0.58
CA GLY A 123 -10.73 -12.02 1.10
C GLY A 123 -10.21 -12.98 0.04
N LYS A 124 -10.96 -13.14 -1.06
CA LYS A 124 -10.55 -13.96 -2.20
C LYS A 124 -9.46 -13.36 -3.10
N LEU A 125 -9.20 -12.05 -2.99
CA LEU A 125 -8.34 -11.31 -3.92
C LEU A 125 -6.86 -11.39 -3.53
N VAL A 126 -6.57 -11.59 -2.24
CA VAL A 126 -5.21 -11.54 -1.68
C VAL A 126 -5.06 -12.58 -0.59
N ARG A 127 -3.82 -12.86 -0.18
CA ARG A 127 -3.52 -13.76 0.94
C ARG A 127 -3.32 -12.93 2.21
N PHE A 128 -4.37 -12.83 3.01
CA PHE A 128 -4.31 -12.04 4.25
C PHE A 128 -3.59 -12.77 5.38
N GLY A 129 -2.62 -12.11 5.99
CA GLY A 129 -2.14 -12.37 7.34
C GLY A 129 -2.60 -11.25 8.29
N LEU A 130 -2.45 -11.48 9.59
CA LEU A 130 -2.73 -10.53 10.65
C LEU A 130 -1.63 -10.54 11.70
N THR A 131 -1.25 -9.37 12.18
CA THR A 131 -0.48 -9.16 13.40
C THR A 131 -0.95 -7.89 14.10
N THR A 132 -1.22 -7.95 15.39
CA THR A 132 -1.55 -6.77 16.21
C THR A 132 -0.32 -6.25 16.96
N TYR A 133 -0.27 -4.95 17.23
CA TYR A 133 0.71 -4.32 18.11
C TYR A 133 0.09 -3.19 18.95
N PRO A 134 0.54 -2.90 20.18
CA PRO A 134 1.54 -3.63 20.93
C PRO A 134 1.10 -5.06 21.22
N GLU A 135 2.03 -5.88 21.71
CA GLU A 135 1.66 -7.16 22.30
C GLU A 135 0.71 -6.90 23.49
N PRO A 136 -0.46 -7.58 23.56
CA PRO A 136 -1.38 -7.44 24.67
C PRO A 136 -0.65 -7.67 26.00
N PRO A 137 -0.73 -6.75 26.97
CA PRO A 137 -0.03 -6.91 28.23
C PRO A 137 -0.57 -8.10 29.02
N PRO A 138 0.28 -8.84 29.75
CA PRO A 138 -0.17 -9.97 30.56
C PRO A 138 -1.14 -9.51 31.66
N VAL A 139 -2.19 -10.30 31.87
CA VAL A 139 -3.12 -10.10 32.99
C VAL A 139 -2.43 -10.55 34.28
N LYS A 140 -2.24 -9.63 35.23
CA LYS A 140 -1.59 -9.92 36.51
C LYS A 140 -2.58 -9.85 37.67
N PRO A 141 -2.47 -10.75 38.67
CA PRO A 141 -3.30 -10.68 39.87
C PRO A 141 -2.88 -9.48 40.74
N PRO A 142 -3.83 -8.81 41.43
CA PRO A 142 -3.50 -7.79 42.42
C PRO A 142 -2.53 -8.34 43.50
N PRO A 143 -1.53 -7.56 43.96
CA PRO A 143 -1.30 -6.13 43.70
C PRO A 143 -0.36 -5.84 42.51
N GLN A 144 -0.05 -6.84 41.68
CA GLN A 144 0.91 -6.66 40.59
C GLN A 144 0.31 -5.79 39.47
N THR A 145 1.10 -4.85 38.97
CA THR A 145 0.73 -4.00 37.84
C THR A 145 1.54 -4.34 36.61
N THR A 146 0.95 -4.12 35.44
CA THR A 146 1.66 -4.14 34.17
C THR A 146 2.74 -3.05 34.19
N THR A 147 3.94 -3.41 33.77
CA THR A 147 5.09 -2.50 33.67
C THR A 147 5.05 -1.75 32.34
N VAL A 148 5.75 -0.62 32.26
CA VAL A 148 5.84 0.15 31.01
C VAL A 148 6.48 -0.64 29.85
N PRO A 149 7.57 -1.41 30.06
CA PRO A 149 8.08 -2.30 29.01
C PRO A 149 7.05 -3.30 28.48
N GLU A 150 6.17 -3.84 29.34
CA GLU A 150 5.09 -4.73 28.90
C GLU A 150 3.98 -3.97 28.14
N LEU A 151 3.66 -2.73 28.52
CA LEU A 151 2.74 -1.86 27.77
C LEU A 151 3.33 -1.37 26.44
N CYS A 152 4.64 -1.48 26.28
CA CYS A 152 5.41 -1.06 25.11
C CYS A 152 6.00 -2.24 24.33
N ALA A 153 5.60 -3.47 24.63
CA ALA A 153 6.12 -4.65 23.97
C ALA A 153 5.69 -4.65 22.49
N PRO A 154 6.63 -4.72 21.53
CA PRO A 154 6.28 -4.80 20.12
C PRO A 154 5.65 -6.14 19.79
N ALA A 155 5.05 -6.25 18.60
CA ALA A 155 4.60 -7.52 18.09
C ALA A 155 5.75 -8.55 18.03
N THR A 156 5.47 -9.81 18.40
CA THR A 156 6.49 -10.87 18.43
C THR A 156 5.90 -12.26 18.23
N ALA A 157 6.75 -13.18 17.73
CA ALA A 157 6.45 -14.60 17.61
C ALA A 157 7.07 -15.46 18.73
N ALA A 158 7.70 -14.84 19.72
CA ALA A 158 8.35 -15.55 20.82
C ALA A 158 7.39 -16.52 21.53
N ALA A 159 7.92 -17.62 22.07
CA ALA A 159 7.14 -18.55 22.86
C ALA A 159 6.51 -17.81 24.07
N GLY A 160 5.20 -17.95 24.25
CA GLY A 160 4.45 -17.22 25.28
C GLY A 160 3.94 -15.84 24.83
N SER A 161 4.19 -15.43 23.58
CA SER A 161 3.66 -14.19 23.02
C SER A 161 2.13 -14.16 23.06
N LEU A 162 1.59 -13.01 23.45
CA LEU A 162 0.16 -12.70 23.46
C LEU A 162 -0.28 -11.94 22.19
N SER A 163 0.65 -11.67 21.26
CA SER A 163 0.33 -10.99 19.99
C SER A 163 -0.72 -11.78 19.21
N ILE A 164 -1.80 -11.12 18.80
CA ILE A 164 -2.86 -11.74 18.01
C ILE A 164 -2.41 -11.81 16.57
N ARG A 165 -2.29 -13.04 16.06
CA ARG A 165 -1.66 -13.33 14.78
C ARG A 165 -2.40 -14.35 13.94
N ALA A 166 -2.27 -14.19 12.63
CA ALA A 166 -2.54 -15.17 11.58
C ALA A 166 -1.42 -15.06 10.53
N SER A 167 -0.74 -16.14 10.23
CA SER A 167 0.31 -16.15 9.20
C SER A 167 -0.28 -15.93 7.82
N VAL A 168 0.49 -15.40 6.87
CA VAL A 168 0.03 -15.40 5.47
C VAL A 168 -0.09 -16.85 4.99
N PRO A 169 -1.21 -17.24 4.35
CA PRO A 169 -1.40 -18.60 3.86
C PRO A 169 -0.68 -18.81 2.52
N PHE A 170 0.64 -18.96 2.55
CA PHE A 170 1.47 -19.04 1.33
C PHE A 170 1.13 -20.19 0.36
N GLU A 171 0.48 -21.23 0.87
CA GLU A 171 0.10 -22.42 0.11
C GLU A 171 -1.33 -22.34 -0.47
N LEU A 172 -2.10 -21.30 -0.15
CA LEU A 172 -3.48 -21.14 -0.61
C LEU A 172 -3.55 -20.15 -1.78
N ASP A 173 -4.35 -20.47 -2.80
CA ASP A 173 -4.58 -19.57 -3.95
C ASP A 173 -6.00 -19.58 -4.50
N SER A 174 -6.80 -20.59 -4.20
CA SER A 174 -8.18 -20.63 -4.68
C SER A 174 -9.02 -19.53 -4.00
N ASP A 175 -9.97 -18.97 -4.75
CA ASP A 175 -10.84 -17.90 -4.24
C ASP A 175 -11.60 -18.34 -2.97
N THR A 176 -12.08 -19.59 -2.93
CA THR A 176 -12.79 -20.15 -1.78
C THR A 176 -11.88 -20.31 -0.56
N GLU A 177 -10.72 -20.93 -0.70
CA GLU A 177 -9.81 -21.15 0.43
C GLU A 177 -9.29 -19.82 1.01
N LEU A 178 -9.00 -18.83 0.15
CA LEU A 178 -8.59 -17.51 0.60
C LEU A 178 -9.73 -16.76 1.29
N GLN A 179 -10.96 -16.90 0.82
CA GLN A 179 -12.12 -16.30 1.48
C GLN A 179 -12.40 -16.93 2.85
N ASP A 180 -12.24 -18.25 2.96
CA ASP A 180 -12.36 -18.96 4.24
C ASP A 180 -11.23 -18.53 5.20
N TYR A 181 -10.01 -18.39 4.71
CA TYR A 181 -8.89 -17.90 5.52
C TYR A 181 -9.08 -16.44 5.96
N ALA A 182 -9.57 -15.57 5.08
CA ALA A 182 -9.90 -14.19 5.41
C ALA A 182 -11.01 -14.10 6.47
N SER A 183 -11.95 -15.04 6.47
CA SER A 183 -12.97 -15.15 7.52
C SER A 183 -12.34 -15.50 8.87
N LEU A 184 -11.36 -16.42 8.91
CA LEU A 184 -10.58 -16.72 10.12
C LEU A 184 -9.76 -15.51 10.61
N VAL A 185 -9.19 -14.73 9.69
CA VAL A 185 -8.49 -13.48 10.02
C VAL A 185 -9.47 -12.47 10.63
N ASN A 186 -10.67 -12.34 10.06
CA ASN A 186 -11.72 -11.49 10.59
C ASN A 186 -12.15 -11.95 11.98
N ASP A 187 -12.41 -13.25 12.20
CA ASP A 187 -12.81 -13.79 13.50
C ASP A 187 -11.78 -13.46 14.61
N LYS A 188 -10.49 -13.54 14.30
CA LYS A 188 -9.42 -13.13 15.22
C LYS A 188 -9.49 -11.64 15.56
N LEU A 189 -9.74 -10.79 14.58
CA LEU A 189 -9.82 -9.34 14.76
C LEU A 189 -11.09 -8.94 15.54
N GLN A 190 -12.24 -9.54 15.21
CA GLN A 190 -13.52 -9.31 15.89
C GLN A 190 -13.52 -9.90 17.31
N GLY A 191 -12.72 -10.93 17.57
CA GLY A 191 -12.54 -11.54 18.89
C GLY A 191 -11.83 -10.65 19.92
N ILE A 192 -11.22 -9.54 19.49
CA ILE A 192 -10.59 -8.57 20.39
C ILE A 192 -11.69 -7.71 21.03
N PRO A 193 -11.82 -7.72 22.36
CA PRO A 193 -12.92 -7.01 23.01
C PRO A 193 -12.68 -5.50 23.02
N ASN A 194 -13.78 -4.73 22.97
CA ASN A 194 -13.76 -3.26 23.10
C ASN A 194 -13.51 -2.78 24.54
N GLY A 195 -13.49 -3.69 25.51
CA GLY A 195 -13.37 -3.41 26.94
C GLY A 195 -12.90 -4.66 27.72
N GLY A 196 -12.60 -4.51 29.01
CA GLY A 196 -12.16 -5.65 29.83
C GLY A 196 -10.74 -6.15 29.52
N ALA A 197 -10.48 -7.44 29.78
CA ALA A 197 -9.18 -8.08 29.54
C ALA A 197 -8.99 -8.40 28.05
N GLY A 198 -7.78 -8.19 27.52
CA GLY A 198 -7.46 -8.45 26.10
C GLY A 198 -7.88 -7.34 25.14
N ARG A 199 -8.41 -6.22 25.65
CA ARG A 199 -8.75 -5.03 24.87
C ARG A 199 -7.51 -4.28 24.36
N PRO A 200 -7.65 -3.39 23.37
CA PRO A 200 -6.59 -2.47 22.99
C PRO A 200 -6.06 -1.67 24.19
N ARG A 201 -4.74 -1.68 24.38
CA ARG A 201 -4.06 -1.15 25.56
C ARG A 201 -2.57 -0.97 25.33
N GLY A 202 -1.97 0.03 25.97
CA GLY A 202 -0.52 0.27 25.92
C GLY A 202 -0.15 1.37 24.93
N GLY A 203 1.16 1.49 24.66
CA GLY A 203 1.66 2.46 23.69
C GLY A 203 1.78 1.89 22.28
N THR A 204 2.56 2.54 21.43
CA THR A 204 2.51 2.35 19.97
C THR A 204 3.90 2.02 19.42
N PRO A 205 4.46 0.83 19.70
CA PRO A 205 5.83 0.43 19.29
C PRO A 205 5.91 0.08 17.79
N THR A 206 5.59 1.03 16.92
CA THR A 206 5.42 0.83 15.47
C THR A 206 6.69 0.34 14.78
N SER A 207 7.84 0.98 15.05
CA SER A 207 9.11 0.65 14.38
C SER A 207 9.53 -0.80 14.58
N ALA A 208 9.62 -1.25 15.83
CA ALA A 208 9.95 -2.64 16.16
C ALA A 208 8.89 -3.65 15.69
N SER A 209 7.60 -3.26 15.67
CA SER A 209 6.53 -4.12 15.16
C SER A 209 6.58 -4.28 13.64
N LEU A 210 6.98 -3.23 12.92
CA LEU A 210 7.25 -3.27 11.47
C LEU A 210 8.45 -4.17 11.15
N GLU A 211 9.52 -4.08 11.94
CA GLU A 211 10.68 -4.97 11.79
C GLU A 211 10.27 -6.44 11.98
N PHE A 212 9.49 -6.74 13.03
CA PHE A 212 8.96 -8.08 13.25
C PHE A 212 8.10 -8.55 12.09
N VAL A 213 7.11 -7.75 11.67
CA VAL A 213 6.16 -8.17 10.65
C VAL A 213 6.83 -8.41 9.28
N GLY A 214 7.90 -7.66 8.97
CA GLY A 214 8.73 -7.90 7.80
C GLY A 214 9.32 -9.31 7.74
N THR A 215 9.63 -9.91 8.89
CA THR A 215 10.13 -11.31 8.98
C THR A 215 9.04 -12.35 8.69
N GLN A 216 7.77 -11.94 8.67
CA GLN A 216 6.63 -12.83 8.42
C GLN A 216 6.24 -12.86 6.93
N LEU A 217 6.89 -12.06 6.09
CA LEU A 217 6.70 -12.01 4.64
C LEU A 217 7.93 -12.55 3.91
N ARG A 218 7.79 -12.83 2.61
CA ARG A 218 8.88 -13.35 1.77
C ARG A 218 9.70 -12.19 1.20
N ALA A 219 10.79 -11.85 1.88
CA ALA A 219 11.70 -10.81 1.40
C ALA A 219 12.18 -11.08 -0.04
N ASN A 220 12.23 -10.04 -0.85
CA ASN A 220 12.67 -10.07 -2.24
C ASN A 220 11.89 -11.05 -3.13
N SER A 221 10.60 -11.26 -2.86
CA SER A 221 9.73 -12.00 -3.78
C SER A 221 9.55 -11.23 -5.08
N GLU A 222 9.95 -11.85 -6.20
CA GLU A 222 9.72 -11.35 -7.55
C GLU A 222 8.42 -11.91 -8.15
N ASP A 223 7.94 -13.00 -7.56
CA ASP A 223 6.77 -13.78 -7.93
C ASP A 223 5.46 -13.19 -7.39
N ARG A 224 5.49 -12.53 -6.22
CA ARG A 224 4.29 -11.93 -5.59
C ARG A 224 4.61 -10.61 -4.89
N ASP A 225 3.74 -9.63 -5.10
CA ASP A 225 3.79 -8.39 -4.33
C ASP A 225 3.63 -8.69 -2.83
N GLN A 226 4.58 -8.23 -2.02
CA GLN A 226 4.55 -8.34 -0.56
C GLN A 226 4.12 -7.00 0.02
N ILE A 227 3.02 -6.99 0.77
CA ILE A 227 2.39 -5.75 1.21
C ILE A 227 2.10 -5.82 2.70
N ILE A 228 2.43 -4.74 3.41
CA ILE A 228 1.97 -4.50 4.78
C ILE A 228 0.92 -3.38 4.70
N ILE A 229 -0.25 -3.61 5.29
CA ILE A 229 -1.22 -2.54 5.55
C ILE A 229 -1.11 -2.19 7.04
N LEU A 230 -0.54 -1.03 7.33
CA LEU A 230 -0.43 -0.47 8.67
C LEU A 230 -1.69 0.32 9.00
N LEU A 231 -2.44 -0.13 10.00
CA LEU A 231 -3.62 0.58 10.53
C LEU A 231 -3.27 1.15 11.91
N THR A 232 -3.18 2.47 12.03
CA THR A 232 -2.74 3.15 13.26
C THR A 232 -3.42 4.50 13.44
N ASP A 233 -3.47 5.02 14.67
CA ASP A 233 -3.92 6.40 14.95
C ASP A 233 -2.79 7.44 14.96
N GLY A 234 -1.56 7.03 14.60
CA GLY A 234 -0.57 7.90 13.97
C GLY A 234 0.52 8.48 14.84
N LEU A 235 0.67 8.05 16.10
CA LEU A 235 1.70 8.56 17.01
C LEU A 235 2.60 7.45 17.56
N PRO A 236 3.55 6.93 16.74
CA PRO A 236 4.54 5.95 17.19
C PRO A 236 5.28 6.42 18.44
N ASN A 237 5.45 5.52 19.40
CA ASN A 237 6.19 5.76 20.65
C ASN A 237 6.75 4.42 21.14
N CYS A 238 7.04 4.30 22.44
CA CYS A 238 7.51 3.06 23.07
C CYS A 238 8.92 2.57 22.70
N ASN A 239 9.65 3.30 21.87
CA ASN A 239 11.05 3.00 21.54
C ASN A 239 11.98 3.44 22.69
N ASP A 240 12.60 2.48 23.39
CA ASP A 240 13.60 2.76 24.43
C ASP A 240 14.97 3.16 23.88
N LYS A 241 15.13 3.10 22.57
CA LYS A 241 16.30 3.59 21.84
C LYS A 241 15.90 4.74 20.93
N ASN A 242 14.83 5.48 21.26
CA ASN A 242 14.49 6.69 20.53
C ASN A 242 15.70 7.64 20.54
N GLU A 243 16.04 8.22 19.40
CA GLU A 243 17.18 9.13 19.31
C GLU A 243 16.96 10.41 20.14
N TYR A 244 15.70 10.72 20.44
CA TYR A 244 15.28 11.83 21.29
C TYR A 244 14.76 11.32 22.64
N ASP A 245 15.06 12.07 23.69
CA ASP A 245 14.55 11.87 25.05
C ASP A 245 13.99 13.19 25.61
N GLY A 246 13.46 13.16 26.83
CA GLY A 246 12.88 14.32 27.51
C GLY A 246 13.77 15.54 27.68
N THR A 247 15.08 15.46 27.42
CA THR A 247 15.98 16.61 27.44
C THR A 247 16.13 17.28 26.07
N SER A 248 15.73 16.61 24.99
CA SER A 248 15.81 17.10 23.62
C SER A 248 14.60 17.98 23.28
N ALA A 249 14.84 19.07 22.54
CA ALA A 249 13.78 19.95 22.03
C ALA A 249 12.95 19.31 20.90
N GLU A 250 13.51 18.26 20.30
CA GLU A 250 12.94 17.42 19.25
C GLU A 250 12.06 16.31 19.83
N CYS A 251 12.13 16.02 21.14
CA CYS A 251 11.17 15.13 21.79
C CYS A 251 9.77 15.75 21.78
N ARG A 252 8.92 15.24 20.89
CA ARG A 252 7.48 15.49 20.90
C ARG A 252 6.82 14.43 21.78
N CYS A 253 6.40 14.80 22.97
CA CYS A 253 5.76 13.87 23.90
C CYS A 253 4.39 13.42 23.36
N THR A 254 4.17 12.12 23.24
CA THR A 254 2.92 11.52 22.74
C THR A 254 1.97 11.11 23.87
N LEU A 255 2.37 11.31 25.13
CA LEU A 255 1.60 10.93 26.31
C LEU A 255 0.68 12.05 26.78
N GLU A 256 -0.46 11.67 27.35
CA GLU A 256 -1.42 12.63 27.92
C GLU A 256 -0.88 13.41 29.11
N THR A 257 0.08 12.83 29.83
CA THR A 257 0.77 13.47 30.96
C THR A 257 2.19 13.85 30.51
N PRO A 258 2.43 15.09 30.05
CA PRO A 258 3.70 15.46 29.43
C PRO A 258 4.91 15.35 30.37
N SER A 259 4.69 15.47 31.68
CA SER A 259 5.75 15.33 32.69
C SER A 259 6.41 13.94 32.67
N GLN A 260 5.71 12.91 32.18
CA GLN A 260 6.26 11.56 31.99
C GLN A 260 7.38 11.52 30.96
N CYS A 261 7.37 12.41 29.97
CA CYS A 261 8.45 12.52 29.00
C CYS A 261 9.64 13.31 29.58
N THR A 262 9.43 14.26 30.49
CA THR A 262 10.51 15.15 30.98
C THR A 262 11.20 14.67 32.26
N ASP A 263 10.54 13.83 33.07
CA ASP A 263 11.13 13.28 34.28
C ASP A 263 12.13 12.16 33.93
N LYS A 264 13.41 12.36 34.24
CA LYS A 264 14.49 11.40 33.99
C LYS A 264 14.30 10.05 34.68
N LEU A 265 13.50 10.01 35.75
CA LEU A 265 13.18 8.77 36.45
C LEU A 265 11.96 8.06 35.86
N SER A 266 11.21 8.72 34.97
CA SER A 266 10.08 8.09 34.32
C SER A 266 10.57 7.02 33.32
N PRO A 267 9.93 5.83 33.29
CA PRO A 267 10.17 4.85 32.23
C PRO A 267 9.77 5.35 30.84
N TYR A 268 9.04 6.48 30.76
CA TYR A 268 8.65 7.15 29.53
C TYR A 268 9.58 8.29 29.10
N PHE A 269 10.65 8.55 29.85
CA PHE A 269 11.60 9.63 29.54
C PHE A 269 12.10 9.61 28.08
N GLN A 270 12.30 8.40 27.53
CA GLN A 270 12.69 8.19 26.13
C GLN A 270 11.54 7.57 25.32
N ARG A 271 10.82 6.61 25.91
CA ARG A 271 9.71 5.88 25.26
C ARG A 271 8.51 6.77 24.93
N GLY A 272 8.29 7.85 25.66
CA GLY A 272 7.16 8.76 25.47
C GLY A 272 7.37 9.78 24.34
N CYS A 273 8.58 9.90 23.81
CA CYS A 273 8.87 10.75 22.66
C CYS A 273 8.40 10.07 21.36
N LEU A 274 7.89 10.88 20.43
CA LEU A 274 7.46 10.47 19.10
C LEU A 274 8.59 9.74 18.36
N ASP A 275 8.33 8.50 17.95
CA ASP A 275 9.30 7.59 17.32
C ASP A 275 9.24 7.66 15.79
N LYS A 276 9.30 8.87 15.25
CA LYS A 276 9.16 9.13 13.81
C LYS A 276 10.26 8.47 13.00
N ASN A 277 11.52 8.77 13.32
CA ASN A 277 12.65 8.40 12.46
C ASN A 277 12.94 6.90 12.48
N ALA A 278 12.70 6.19 13.59
CA ALA A 278 12.80 4.73 13.58
C ALA A 278 11.66 4.11 12.76
N SER A 279 10.43 4.62 12.86
CA SER A 279 9.29 4.13 12.07
C SER A 279 9.49 4.34 10.57
N VAL A 280 10.01 5.50 10.14
CA VAL A 280 10.35 5.77 8.74
C VAL A 280 11.50 4.88 8.25
N ARG A 281 12.51 4.63 9.09
CA ARG A 281 13.60 3.69 8.76
C ARG A 281 13.10 2.25 8.61
N ALA A 282 12.19 1.81 9.47
CA ALA A 282 11.61 0.47 9.41
C ALA A 282 10.87 0.25 8.07
N VAL A 283 9.99 1.17 7.65
CA VAL A 283 9.31 1.04 6.34
C VAL A 283 10.25 1.18 5.15
N SER A 284 11.32 1.98 5.28
CA SER A 284 12.36 2.06 4.24
C SER A 284 13.12 0.74 4.11
N ALA A 285 13.42 0.08 5.22
CA ALA A 285 14.08 -1.23 5.23
C ALA A 285 13.17 -2.34 4.67
N LEU A 286 11.86 -2.26 4.92
CA LEU A 286 10.87 -3.14 4.29
C LEU A 286 10.86 -2.95 2.76
N LYS A 287 10.80 -1.69 2.29
CA LYS A 287 10.86 -1.38 0.86
C LYS A 287 12.14 -1.87 0.20
N ALA A 288 13.28 -1.77 0.89
CA ALA A 288 14.55 -2.31 0.41
C ALA A 288 14.55 -3.83 0.23
N ASN A 289 13.61 -4.55 0.85
CA ASN A 289 13.37 -5.99 0.70
C ASN A 289 12.16 -6.30 -0.20
N MET A 290 11.76 -5.35 -1.06
CA MET A 290 10.58 -5.44 -1.93
C MET A 290 9.25 -5.67 -1.19
N ILE A 291 9.15 -5.22 0.07
CA ILE A 291 7.92 -5.21 0.85
C ILE A 291 7.37 -3.78 0.89
N SER A 292 6.23 -3.55 0.24
CA SER A 292 5.57 -2.25 0.26
C SER A 292 4.77 -2.05 1.53
N THR A 293 4.73 -0.82 2.06
CA THR A 293 3.91 -0.47 3.22
C THR A 293 2.85 0.56 2.85
N ILE A 294 1.59 0.18 2.97
CA ILE A 294 0.42 1.05 2.88
C ILE A 294 0.11 1.56 4.27
N VAL A 295 0.06 2.89 4.44
CA VAL A 295 -0.20 3.51 5.73
C VAL A 295 -1.63 4.05 5.77
N ILE A 296 -2.41 3.58 6.73
CA ILE A 296 -3.75 4.07 7.04
C ILE A 296 -3.72 4.75 8.42
N GLY A 297 -3.98 6.05 8.43
CA GLY A 297 -4.13 6.85 9.64
C GLY A 297 -5.60 6.95 10.04
N PHE A 298 -5.94 6.53 11.26
CA PHE A 298 -7.31 6.54 11.77
C PHE A 298 -7.51 7.53 12.93
N GLY A 299 -8.52 8.39 12.83
CA GLY A 299 -8.91 9.34 13.88
C GLY A 299 -8.50 10.80 13.59
N ALA A 300 -9.08 11.74 14.33
CA ALA A 300 -8.94 13.18 14.09
C ALA A 300 -7.50 13.71 14.31
N GLU A 301 -6.69 13.01 15.09
CA GLU A 301 -5.28 13.30 15.32
C GLU A 301 -4.43 13.07 14.07
N THR A 302 -4.97 12.38 13.06
CA THR A 302 -4.28 12.16 11.78
C THR A 302 -4.49 13.29 10.78
N SER A 303 -5.37 14.26 11.05
CA SER A 303 -5.51 15.50 10.26
C SER A 303 -4.76 16.70 10.83
N ALA A 304 -4.24 16.62 12.05
CA ALA A 304 -3.60 17.76 12.72
C ALA A 304 -2.44 17.34 13.63
N GLY A 305 -1.59 18.30 14.02
CA GLY A 305 -0.44 18.03 14.87
C GLY A 305 0.67 17.25 14.16
N ASP A 306 1.38 16.40 14.89
CA ASP A 306 2.54 15.66 14.37
C ASP A 306 2.15 14.42 13.54
N GLY A 307 0.95 13.86 13.75
CA GLY A 307 0.46 12.65 13.09
C GLY A 307 0.56 12.69 11.56
N PRO A 308 -0.01 13.71 10.87
CA PRO A 308 0.09 13.81 9.42
C PRO A 308 1.53 13.80 8.89
N SER A 309 2.48 14.47 9.56
CA SER A 309 3.87 14.51 9.12
C SER A 309 4.51 13.13 9.18
N VAL A 310 4.32 12.40 10.28
CA VAL A 310 4.87 11.06 10.48
C VAL A 310 4.30 10.08 9.45
N LEU A 311 2.98 10.06 9.31
CA LEU A 311 2.29 9.12 8.42
C LEU A 311 2.60 9.39 6.94
N ASN A 312 2.72 10.65 6.53
CA ASN A 312 3.14 11.00 5.16
C ASN A 312 4.55 10.50 4.86
N GLU A 313 5.49 10.70 5.79
CA GLU A 313 6.87 10.25 5.59
C GLU A 313 6.96 8.72 5.57
N MET A 314 6.20 8.03 6.42
CA MET A 314 6.13 6.57 6.37
C MET A 314 5.53 6.07 5.04
N ALA A 315 4.45 6.67 4.54
CA ALA A 315 3.84 6.26 3.27
C ALA A 315 4.80 6.44 2.08
N ARG A 316 5.49 7.59 2.02
CA ARG A 316 6.49 7.88 0.96
C ARG A 316 7.68 6.93 1.04
N ALA A 317 8.21 6.71 2.24
CA ALA A 317 9.34 5.81 2.46
C ALA A 317 8.98 4.34 2.24
N GLY A 318 7.74 3.94 2.57
CA GLY A 318 7.22 2.58 2.47
C GLY A 318 6.90 2.13 1.05
N GLY A 319 6.95 3.01 0.05
CA GLY A 319 6.81 2.65 -1.36
C GLY A 319 5.37 2.51 -1.85
N TYR A 320 4.38 2.91 -1.05
CA TYR A 320 2.97 2.93 -1.46
C TYR A 320 2.30 4.23 -0.98
N ALA A 321 2.78 5.35 -1.53
CA ALA A 321 2.14 6.65 -1.34
C ALA A 321 0.92 6.78 -2.26
N ARG A 322 -0.02 7.66 -1.88
CA ARG A 322 -1.13 8.02 -2.75
C ARG A 322 -0.64 8.84 -3.94
N ASP A 323 -0.79 8.27 -5.12
CA ASP A 323 -0.45 8.91 -6.40
C ASP A 323 -1.60 9.78 -6.92
N CYS A 324 -1.27 10.73 -7.79
CA CYS A 324 -2.24 11.62 -8.45
C CYS A 324 -1.72 12.12 -9.80
N LYS A 325 -2.66 12.44 -10.68
CA LYS A 325 -2.43 13.18 -11.93
C LYS A 325 -2.97 14.62 -11.82
N ALA A 326 -3.98 14.83 -11.00
CA ALA A 326 -4.57 16.12 -10.71
C ALA A 326 -5.07 16.18 -9.26
N SER A 327 -5.29 17.39 -8.72
CA SER A 327 -5.74 17.57 -7.33
C SER A 327 -7.08 16.91 -7.01
N ILE A 328 -7.91 16.64 -8.03
CA ILE A 328 -9.17 15.93 -7.84
C ILE A 328 -8.95 14.47 -7.37
N ASP A 329 -7.83 13.86 -7.75
CA ASP A 329 -7.48 12.48 -7.37
C ASP A 329 -7.14 12.36 -5.87
N CYS A 330 -6.73 13.48 -5.26
CA CYS A 330 -6.31 13.52 -3.87
C CYS A 330 -7.46 13.67 -2.87
N GLY A 331 -8.68 13.92 -3.36
CA GLY A 331 -9.86 14.14 -2.54
C GLY A 331 -9.92 15.53 -1.92
N ALA A 332 -11.02 15.80 -1.21
CA ALA A 332 -11.30 17.12 -0.65
C ALA A 332 -10.21 17.57 0.35
N GLY A 333 -9.77 18.82 0.22
CA GLY A 333 -8.80 19.44 1.13
C GLY A 333 -7.34 19.02 0.90
N ASP A 334 -7.05 18.28 -0.15
CA ASP A 334 -5.71 17.81 -0.51
C ASP A 334 -5.35 18.26 -1.94
N THR A 335 -4.07 18.36 -2.23
CA THR A 335 -3.57 18.85 -3.53
C THR A 335 -2.57 17.88 -4.13
N CYS A 336 -2.59 17.75 -5.45
CA CYS A 336 -1.60 16.96 -6.16
C CYS A 336 -0.33 17.78 -6.39
N ASP A 337 0.82 17.24 -5.98
CA ASP A 337 2.11 17.73 -6.47
C ASP A 337 2.40 17.07 -7.82
N VAL A 338 2.08 17.78 -8.89
CA VAL A 338 2.24 17.30 -10.26
C VAL A 338 3.68 16.99 -10.67
N ASN A 339 4.68 17.49 -9.93
CA ASN A 339 6.09 17.17 -10.21
C ASN A 339 6.47 15.79 -9.68
N THR A 340 5.95 15.43 -8.51
CA THR A 340 6.20 14.13 -7.89
C THR A 340 5.15 13.10 -8.25
N GLY A 341 3.98 13.54 -8.74
CA GLY A 341 2.83 12.68 -9.00
C GLY A 341 2.17 12.17 -7.71
N LEU A 342 2.40 12.85 -6.57
CA LEU A 342 1.94 12.42 -5.26
C LEU A 342 0.94 13.40 -4.66
N CYS A 343 -0.04 12.84 -3.94
CA CYS A 343 -0.91 13.65 -3.10
C CYS A 343 -0.13 14.25 -1.94
N GLY A 344 -0.48 15.49 -1.59
CA GLY A 344 0.05 16.19 -0.41
C GLY A 344 -0.09 15.33 0.85
N ARG A 345 -1.27 14.72 1.02
CA ARG A 345 -1.49 13.61 1.95
C ARG A 345 -1.24 12.27 1.24
N SER A 346 -0.03 11.76 1.47
CA SER A 346 0.51 10.54 0.88
C SER A 346 0.02 9.25 1.56
N PHE A 347 -0.51 9.32 2.79
CA PHE A 347 -1.14 8.17 3.47
C PHE A 347 -2.67 8.20 3.30
N TYR A 348 -3.35 7.09 3.58
CA TYR A 348 -4.81 7.01 3.57
C TYR A 348 -5.37 7.46 4.92
N GLN A 349 -6.13 8.55 4.95
CA GLN A 349 -6.75 9.03 6.17
C GLN A 349 -8.19 8.51 6.28
N ALA A 350 -8.58 8.11 7.49
CA ALA A 350 -9.96 7.79 7.83
C ALA A 350 -10.34 8.40 9.19
N GLY A 351 -11.36 9.25 9.20
CA GLY A 351 -11.93 9.82 10.40
C GLY A 351 -13.00 8.96 11.06
N ASN A 352 -13.56 7.97 10.36
CA ASN A 352 -14.68 7.13 10.80
C ASN A 352 -14.70 5.81 9.99
N ARG A 353 -15.66 4.93 10.28
CA ARG A 353 -15.82 3.64 9.58
C ARG A 353 -16.06 3.80 8.08
N GLU A 354 -16.88 4.75 7.64
CA GLU A 354 -17.21 4.92 6.23
C GLU A 354 -15.96 5.33 5.42
N GLU A 355 -15.19 6.27 5.94
CA GLU A 355 -13.93 6.70 5.34
C GLU A 355 -12.88 5.59 5.35
N LEU A 356 -12.82 4.79 6.43
CA LEU A 356 -11.91 3.64 6.50
C LEU A 356 -12.30 2.57 5.47
N ALA A 357 -13.59 2.26 5.34
CA ALA A 357 -14.09 1.33 4.34
C ALA A 357 -13.79 1.83 2.92
N ALA A 358 -13.94 3.13 2.64
CA ALA A 358 -13.59 3.73 1.36
C ALA A 358 -12.07 3.64 1.08
N ALA A 359 -11.22 3.91 2.07
CA ALA A 359 -9.78 3.76 1.96
C ALA A 359 -9.36 2.31 1.68
N LEU A 360 -9.90 1.35 2.44
CA LEU A 360 -9.64 -0.07 2.26
C LEU A 360 -10.12 -0.58 0.90
N LYS A 361 -11.28 -0.10 0.42
CA LYS A 361 -11.77 -0.39 -0.92
C LYS A 361 -10.82 0.13 -1.99
N SER A 362 -10.41 1.39 -1.90
CA SER A 362 -9.45 1.99 -2.85
C SER A 362 -8.13 1.23 -2.87
N ILE A 363 -7.63 0.81 -1.71
CA ILE A 363 -6.45 -0.05 -1.59
C ILE A 363 -6.70 -1.40 -2.28
N SER A 364 -7.83 -2.04 -2.00
CA SER A 364 -8.17 -3.33 -2.62
C SER A 364 -8.21 -3.26 -4.13
N GLU A 365 -8.76 -2.18 -4.69
CA GLU A 365 -8.83 -1.95 -6.14
C GLU A 365 -7.43 -1.69 -6.73
N ALA A 366 -6.57 -0.99 -5.99
CA ALA A 366 -5.22 -0.67 -6.44
C ALA A 366 -4.22 -1.84 -6.33
N ILE A 367 -4.47 -2.82 -5.44
CA ILE A 367 -3.66 -4.05 -5.32
C ILE A 367 -4.24 -5.24 -6.09
N GLN A 368 -5.39 -5.08 -6.75
CA GLN A 368 -5.96 -6.15 -7.56
C GLN A 368 -5.01 -6.51 -8.71
N PRO A 369 -4.79 -7.80 -8.97
CA PRO A 369 -4.20 -8.22 -10.24
C PRO A 369 -5.08 -7.64 -11.35
N GLY A 370 -4.48 -6.89 -12.29
CA GLY A 370 -5.23 -6.29 -13.40
C GLY A 370 -6.10 -7.29 -14.14
N GLU A 371 -7.09 -6.80 -14.91
CA GLU A 371 -8.02 -7.66 -15.63
C GLU A 371 -7.26 -8.58 -16.61
N PRO A 372 -7.22 -9.91 -16.40
CA PRO A 372 -6.36 -10.81 -17.19
C PRO A 372 -6.79 -10.87 -18.65
N CYS A 373 -8.06 -10.59 -18.93
CA CYS A 373 -8.63 -10.61 -20.26
C CYS A 373 -8.66 -9.23 -20.94
N PHE A 374 -7.90 -8.26 -20.42
CA PHE A 374 -7.81 -6.95 -21.03
C PHE A 374 -6.38 -6.42 -21.02
N THR A 375 -5.89 -5.97 -22.17
CA THR A 375 -4.60 -5.30 -22.31
C THR A 375 -4.85 -3.86 -22.75
N GLU A 376 -4.63 -2.91 -21.84
CA GLU A 376 -4.77 -1.49 -22.13
C GLU A 376 -3.75 -1.03 -23.18
N LEU A 377 -4.21 -0.23 -24.13
CA LEU A 377 -3.38 0.48 -25.11
C LEU A 377 -3.44 1.98 -24.80
N GLN A 378 -2.30 2.64 -24.76
CA GLN A 378 -2.29 4.10 -24.66
C GLN A 378 -3.00 4.71 -25.88
N PRO A 379 -3.63 5.89 -25.75
CA PRO A 379 -4.26 6.56 -26.89
C PRO A 379 -3.30 6.78 -28.08
N SER A 380 -2.01 6.98 -27.80
CA SER A 380 -0.94 7.10 -28.80
C SER A 380 -0.59 5.78 -29.50
N GLN A 381 -1.04 4.64 -28.99
CA GLN A 381 -0.78 3.30 -29.50
C GLN A 381 -1.97 2.75 -30.32
N LEU A 382 -3.14 3.39 -30.25
CA LEU A 382 -4.31 2.95 -30.99
C LEU A 382 -4.12 3.09 -32.50
N PRO A 383 -4.31 2.00 -33.27
CA PRO A 383 -4.30 2.07 -34.73
C PRO A 383 -5.62 2.65 -35.27
N SER A 384 -5.57 3.09 -36.53
CA SER A 384 -6.76 3.58 -37.26
C SER A 384 -7.74 2.47 -37.66
N ASP A 385 -7.29 1.21 -37.68
CA ASP A 385 -8.08 0.02 -38.00
C ASP A 385 -7.64 -1.14 -37.08
N GLU A 386 -8.60 -1.89 -36.54
CA GLU A 386 -8.37 -3.08 -35.71
C GLU A 386 -7.53 -4.14 -36.44
N LYS A 387 -7.59 -4.23 -37.77
CA LYS A 387 -6.79 -5.16 -38.57
C LYS A 387 -5.27 -4.93 -38.46
N LEU A 388 -4.88 -3.76 -37.97
CA LEU A 388 -3.48 -3.40 -37.73
C LEU A 388 -3.00 -3.85 -36.34
N ILE A 389 -3.85 -4.51 -35.55
CA ILE A 389 -3.48 -5.17 -34.31
C ILE A 389 -3.15 -6.63 -34.61
N VAL A 390 -2.00 -7.07 -34.11
CA VAL A 390 -1.56 -8.47 -34.16
C VAL A 390 -1.33 -8.95 -32.75
N VAL A 391 -2.06 -9.99 -32.35
CA VAL A 391 -1.96 -10.58 -31.02
C VAL A 391 -1.27 -11.94 -31.10
N TYR A 392 -0.36 -12.21 -30.18
CA TYR A 392 0.23 -13.53 -29.97
C TYR A 392 -0.12 -14.02 -28.57
N ILE A 393 -0.42 -15.31 -28.43
CA ILE A 393 -0.60 -16.00 -27.15
C ILE A 393 0.37 -17.19 -27.13
N ASN A 394 1.29 -17.23 -26.17
CA ASN A 394 2.42 -18.17 -26.09
C ASN A 394 3.24 -18.23 -27.39
N GLY A 395 3.43 -17.07 -28.03
CA GLY A 395 4.15 -16.96 -29.31
C GLY A 395 3.34 -17.39 -30.54
N GLU A 396 2.11 -17.88 -30.38
CA GLU A 396 1.23 -18.24 -31.49
C GLU A 396 0.32 -17.06 -31.87
N ARG A 397 0.33 -16.69 -33.16
CA ARG A 397 -0.51 -15.62 -33.68
C ARG A 397 -1.98 -16.00 -33.55
N THR A 398 -2.75 -15.17 -32.86
CA THR A 398 -4.19 -15.36 -32.63
C THR A 398 -4.98 -14.33 -33.44
N LEU A 399 -5.95 -14.79 -34.24
CA LEU A 399 -6.82 -13.90 -35.03
C LEU A 399 -7.94 -13.31 -34.17
N ALA A 400 -8.37 -12.09 -34.47
CA ALA A 400 -9.52 -11.46 -33.81
C ALA A 400 -10.80 -12.27 -34.07
N GLY A 401 -11.68 -12.35 -33.08
CA GLY A 401 -12.88 -13.17 -33.12
C GLY A 401 -13.60 -13.29 -31.78
N PRO A 402 -14.82 -13.85 -31.78
CA PRO A 402 -15.70 -13.92 -30.60
C PRO A 402 -15.22 -14.88 -29.51
N ASP A 403 -14.23 -15.71 -29.79
CA ASP A 403 -13.63 -16.69 -28.85
C ASP A 403 -12.15 -16.40 -28.58
N THR A 404 -11.64 -15.27 -29.06
CA THR A 404 -10.21 -14.92 -29.00
C THR A 404 -10.00 -13.52 -28.45
N TRP A 405 -10.08 -12.49 -29.30
CA TRP A 405 -9.91 -11.10 -28.89
C TRP A 405 -10.60 -10.14 -29.85
N SER A 406 -10.84 -8.93 -29.37
CA SER A 406 -11.35 -7.78 -30.12
C SER A 406 -10.78 -6.48 -29.57
N LEU A 407 -10.67 -5.46 -30.41
CA LEU A 407 -10.38 -4.09 -29.97
C LEU A 407 -11.59 -3.52 -29.23
N ASP A 408 -11.40 -3.25 -27.94
CA ASP A 408 -12.40 -2.64 -27.07
C ASP A 408 -12.13 -1.14 -26.92
N LEU A 409 -13.08 -0.35 -27.42
CA LEU A 409 -13.10 1.12 -27.35
C LEU A 409 -14.29 1.62 -26.52
N SER A 410 -14.96 0.74 -25.76
CA SER A 410 -16.16 1.08 -25.00
C SER A 410 -15.91 2.05 -23.86
N VAL A 411 -14.67 2.07 -23.32
CA VAL A 411 -14.21 3.01 -22.30
C VAL A 411 -13.15 3.93 -22.93
N PRO A 412 -13.48 5.17 -23.31
CA PRO A 412 -12.55 6.07 -24.00
C PRO A 412 -11.27 6.36 -23.23
N GLU A 413 -11.33 6.28 -21.90
CA GLU A 413 -10.18 6.52 -21.00
C GLU A 413 -9.26 5.30 -20.88
N LYS A 414 -9.71 4.11 -21.29
CA LYS A 414 -8.97 2.84 -21.22
C LYS A 414 -9.25 1.98 -22.46
N PRO A 415 -8.86 2.41 -23.66
CA PRO A 415 -9.02 1.60 -24.85
C PRO A 415 -8.00 0.46 -24.85
N GLY A 416 -8.30 -0.67 -25.49
CA GLY A 416 -7.37 -1.79 -25.46
C GLY A 416 -7.86 -3.06 -26.15
N VAL A 417 -7.09 -4.14 -26.01
CA VAL A 417 -7.45 -5.46 -26.55
C VAL A 417 -8.16 -6.25 -25.48
N ARG A 418 -9.40 -6.64 -25.74
CA ARG A 418 -10.19 -7.52 -24.88
C ARG A 418 -10.15 -8.94 -25.39
N PHE A 419 -9.71 -9.86 -24.55
CA PHE A 419 -9.76 -11.30 -24.79
C PHE A 419 -11.12 -11.85 -24.40
N THR A 420 -11.63 -12.79 -25.18
CA THR A 420 -12.95 -13.41 -24.96
C THR A 420 -12.86 -14.93 -25.09
N GLY A 421 -13.88 -15.63 -24.61
CA GLY A 421 -14.02 -17.08 -24.80
C GLY A 421 -12.81 -17.89 -24.31
N SER A 422 -12.36 -18.83 -25.14
CA SER A 422 -11.27 -19.75 -24.82
C SER A 422 -9.93 -19.05 -24.58
N ALA A 423 -9.64 -17.95 -25.27
CA ALA A 423 -8.44 -17.16 -25.02
C ALA A 423 -8.49 -16.50 -23.63
N CYS A 424 -9.62 -15.90 -23.25
CA CYS A 424 -9.78 -15.33 -21.91
C CYS A 424 -9.68 -16.43 -20.83
N ALA A 425 -10.35 -17.57 -21.02
CA ALA A 425 -10.25 -18.70 -20.08
C ALA A 425 -8.80 -19.19 -19.90
N LYS A 426 -8.01 -19.21 -20.99
CA LYS A 426 -6.57 -19.55 -20.93
C LYS A 426 -5.79 -18.52 -20.11
N LEU A 427 -6.06 -17.22 -20.29
CA LEU A 427 -5.43 -16.16 -19.51
C LEU A 427 -5.82 -16.18 -18.03
N GLU A 428 -7.09 -16.44 -17.72
CA GLU A 428 -7.60 -16.60 -16.34
C GLU A 428 -6.99 -17.82 -15.64
N SER A 429 -6.69 -18.87 -16.41
CA SER A 429 -6.03 -20.09 -15.92
C SER A 429 -4.53 -19.93 -15.69
N SER A 430 -3.91 -18.85 -16.20
CA SER A 430 -2.46 -18.63 -16.09
C SER A 430 -2.01 -18.53 -14.62
N ARG A 431 -0.84 -19.10 -14.33
CA ARG A 431 -0.20 -19.10 -13.00
C ARG A 431 1.28 -18.75 -13.15
N PRO A 432 1.96 -18.18 -12.14
CA PRO A 432 3.38 -17.84 -12.27
C PRO A 432 4.27 -19.03 -12.64
N GLU A 433 3.92 -20.22 -12.18
CA GLU A 433 4.61 -21.47 -12.49
C GLU A 433 4.36 -21.98 -13.92
N ASP A 434 3.30 -21.51 -14.59
CA ASP A 434 2.97 -21.79 -16.00
C ASP A 434 2.36 -20.54 -16.66
N PRO A 435 3.21 -19.53 -16.97
CA PRO A 435 2.74 -18.24 -17.42
C PRO A 435 2.27 -18.27 -18.87
N VAL A 436 1.17 -17.56 -19.16
CA VAL A 436 0.65 -17.40 -20.51
C VAL A 436 1.16 -16.07 -21.08
N SER A 437 2.16 -16.13 -21.94
CA SER A 437 2.70 -14.93 -22.58
C SER A 437 1.69 -14.38 -23.59
N VAL A 438 1.48 -13.06 -23.56
CA VAL A 438 0.72 -12.35 -24.58
C VAL A 438 1.62 -11.32 -25.23
N GLU A 439 1.33 -10.97 -26.47
CA GLU A 439 2.01 -9.89 -27.17
C GLU A 439 0.98 -9.16 -28.02
N VAL A 440 0.90 -7.84 -27.91
CA VAL A 440 -0.04 -7.02 -28.68
C VAL A 440 0.74 -6.00 -29.49
N ARG A 441 0.82 -6.23 -30.81
CA ARG A 441 1.49 -5.31 -31.73
C ARG A 441 0.45 -4.43 -32.39
N ALA A 442 0.62 -3.12 -32.33
CA ALA A 442 -0.21 -2.17 -33.06
C ALA A 442 0.61 -1.48 -34.15
N ILE A 443 0.17 -1.60 -35.39
CA ILE A 443 0.84 -0.97 -36.54
C ILE A 443 0.16 0.37 -36.82
N ARG A 444 0.94 1.44 -36.96
CA ARG A 444 0.42 2.76 -37.34
C ARG A 444 0.99 3.16 -38.71
N GLN A 445 0.14 3.73 -39.56
CA GLN A 445 0.59 4.59 -40.64
C GLN A 445 0.74 6.00 -40.06
N LEU A 446 1.93 6.60 -40.23
CA LEU A 446 2.15 8.02 -39.94
C LEU A 446 1.63 8.88 -41.07
#